data_AF-A0AAF0QI69-F1
#
_entry.id   AF-A0AAF0QI69-F1
#
_cell.length_a   1.000
_cell.length_b   1.000
_cell.length_c   1.000
_cell.angle_alpha   90.00
_cell.angle_beta   90.00
_cell.angle_gamma   90.00
#
_symmetry.space_group_name_H-M   'P 1'
#
loop_
_entity.id
_entity.type
_entity.pdbx_description
1 polymer ?
#
loop_
_entity_poly.entity_id
_entity_poly.type
_entity_poly.pdbx_seq_one_letter_code
_entity_poly.pdbx_strand_id
1 'polypeptide(L)'
;MMCELGMAQHGDGKQYMELDQSKGYHPYDQNKGRLSSNYTTVTAIVREVEQEHGQTVHIGGLVRLDLVQASVETIYVTVWASPSVSLHLGKTENADELKNNHAGVRLQPPISMERVSELGQWKEREVKARGTSWDVKSMDVVVAGLGWFSLGLKGEADLVLWTYDGIQITLREPLVLDRAASIERPGFWLPKAISEAIANSSKLEGQEAREKYPSEETMQPS
;
A
#
# COMPACT_ATOMS: atom_id res chain seq x y z
N MET A 1 -21.85 -5.02 21.48
CA MET A 1 -21.77 -3.57 21.25
C MET A 1 -20.50 -3.36 20.45
N MET A 2 -20.62 -3.12 19.15
CA MET A 2 -19.46 -3.02 18.24
C MET A 2 -18.90 -1.61 18.34
N CYS A 3 -17.58 -1.47 18.47
CA CYS A 3 -16.92 -0.20 18.18
C CYS A 3 -17.16 0.11 16.70
N GLU A 4 -17.60 1.32 16.39
CA GLU A 4 -17.65 1.80 15.00
C GLU A 4 -16.22 2.15 14.58
N LEU A 5 -15.80 1.56 13.45
CA LEU A 5 -14.59 1.92 12.73
C LEU A 5 -14.98 2.99 11.72
N GLY A 6 -14.37 4.17 11.84
CA GLY A 6 -14.64 5.32 10.98
C GLY A 6 -13.37 5.80 10.28
N MET A 7 -13.56 6.35 9.08
CA MET A 7 -12.52 7.05 8.34
C MET A 7 -12.43 8.49 8.82
N ALA A 8 -11.26 8.90 9.30
CA ALA A 8 -10.97 10.29 9.66
C ALA A 8 -9.95 10.89 8.70
N GLN A 9 -10.28 12.04 8.11
CA GLN A 9 -9.31 12.85 7.36
C GLN A 9 -8.61 13.80 8.31
N HIS A 10 -7.28 13.74 8.32
CA HIS A 10 -6.46 14.67 9.09
C HIS A 10 -5.88 15.76 8.17
N GLY A 11 -5.44 16.87 8.75
CA GLY A 11 -4.92 18.03 8.01
C GLY A 11 -3.64 17.79 7.22
N ASP A 12 -3.06 16.59 7.30
CA ASP A 12 -1.91 16.14 6.51
C ASP A 12 -2.32 15.46 5.18
N GLY A 13 -3.62 15.44 4.87
CA GLY A 13 -4.17 14.82 3.67
C GLY A 13 -4.22 13.30 3.71
N LYS A 14 -3.88 12.68 4.85
CA LYS A 14 -3.99 11.22 5.02
C LYS A 14 -5.32 10.86 5.66
N GLN A 15 -5.80 9.68 5.28
CA GLN A 15 -6.97 9.08 5.89
C GLN A 15 -6.52 8.05 6.93
N TYR A 16 -7.08 8.14 8.13
CA TYR A 16 -6.76 7.27 9.25
C TYR A 16 -7.99 6.47 9.65
N MET A 17 -7.76 5.25 10.11
CA MET A 17 -8.77 4.50 10.84
C MET A 17 -8.78 4.96 12.29
N GLU A 18 -9.92 5.46 12.71
CA GLU A 18 -10.17 5.77 14.11
C GLU A 18 -11.18 4.77 14.68
N LEU A 19 -10.80 4.18 15.81
CA LEU A 19 -11.68 3.38 16.64
C LEU A 19 -12.41 4.33 17.59
N ASP A 20 -13.71 4.53 17.42
CA ASP A 20 -14.52 5.27 18.39
C ASP A 20 -14.80 4.37 19.61
N GLN A 21 -13.99 4.55 20.66
CA GLN A 21 -14.14 3.84 21.94
C GLN A 21 -15.20 4.46 22.85
N SER A 22 -15.78 5.61 22.50
CA SER A 22 -16.78 6.29 23.35
C SER A 22 -18.09 5.49 23.52
N LYS A 23 -18.27 4.45 22.70
CA LYS A 23 -19.45 3.57 22.70
C LYS A 23 -19.19 2.19 23.34
N GLY A 24 -18.05 1.99 24.02
CA GLY A 24 -17.66 0.74 24.70
C GLY A 24 -17.22 0.92 26.15
N TYR A 25 -17.52 -0.09 27.00
CA TYR A 25 -17.40 -0.14 28.47
C TYR A 25 -16.28 0.69 29.13
N HIS A 26 -16.66 1.47 30.15
CA HIS A 26 -15.77 2.29 30.99
C HIS A 26 -15.45 1.53 32.29
N PRO A 27 -14.20 1.07 32.55
CA PRO A 27 -13.79 0.79 33.90
C PRO A 27 -13.57 2.13 34.61
N TYR A 28 -14.06 2.21 35.84
CA TYR A 28 -14.03 3.37 36.72
C TYR A 28 -12.61 3.99 36.85
N ASP A 29 -12.45 5.29 36.62
CA ASP A 29 -11.28 6.06 37.09
C ASP A 29 -11.76 7.37 37.76
N GLN A 30 -11.43 7.51 39.04
CA GLN A 30 -11.91 8.56 39.94
C GLN A 30 -11.01 9.81 40.00
N ASN A 31 -10.01 9.97 39.14
CA ASN A 31 -9.13 11.15 39.20
C ASN A 31 -9.21 12.05 37.96
N LYS A 32 -9.91 13.18 38.13
CA LYS A 32 -9.89 14.33 37.20
C LYS A 32 -8.48 14.85 37.05
N GLY A 33 -7.99 15.00 35.81
CA GLY A 33 -6.86 15.90 35.56
C GLY A 33 -5.93 15.65 34.37
N ARG A 34 -6.26 14.83 33.37
CA ARG A 34 -5.61 14.87 32.04
C ARG A 34 -6.46 14.07 31.06
N LEU A 35 -6.95 14.68 29.99
CA LEU A 35 -7.51 13.90 28.87
C LEU A 35 -6.34 13.14 28.23
N SER A 36 -6.11 11.89 28.64
CA SER A 36 -5.32 10.97 27.82
C SER A 36 -6.12 10.75 26.53
N SER A 37 -5.49 11.02 25.40
CA SER A 37 -6.02 10.73 24.07
C SER A 37 -6.33 9.24 23.96
N ASN A 38 -7.59 8.85 24.19
CA ASN A 38 -8.06 7.46 24.17
C ASN A 38 -8.30 6.92 22.73
N TYR A 39 -7.55 7.42 21.74
CA TYR A 39 -7.56 6.92 20.37
C TYR A 39 -6.27 6.14 20.13
N THR A 40 -6.38 4.83 19.89
CA THR A 40 -5.31 4.11 19.19
C THR A 40 -5.50 4.39 17.71
N THR A 41 -4.83 5.41 17.19
CA THR A 41 -4.75 5.60 15.75
C THR A 41 -4.03 4.39 15.16
N VAL A 42 -4.76 3.51 14.50
CA VAL A 42 -4.13 2.52 13.63
C VAL A 42 -3.71 3.30 12.39
N THR A 43 -2.46 3.76 12.38
CA THR A 43 -1.86 4.42 11.22
C THR A 43 -1.71 3.39 10.11
N ALA A 44 -2.76 3.21 9.32
CA ALA A 44 -2.69 2.56 8.01
C ALA A 44 -2.62 3.66 6.95
N ILE A 45 -1.79 3.47 5.92
CA ILE A 45 -2.00 4.21 4.69
C ILE A 45 -3.17 3.55 3.98
N VAL A 46 -4.17 4.39 3.71
CA VAL A 46 -5.28 4.08 2.82
C VAL A 46 -4.95 4.70 1.47
N ARG A 47 -4.56 3.87 0.50
CA ARG A 47 -4.43 4.31 -0.90
C ARG A 47 -5.50 3.64 -1.71
N GLU A 48 -6.41 4.44 -2.25
CA GLU A 48 -7.32 3.96 -3.27
C GLU A 48 -6.71 4.18 -4.64
N VAL A 49 -6.71 3.14 -5.45
CA VAL A 49 -6.29 3.20 -6.84
C VAL A 49 -7.42 2.70 -7.74
N GLU A 50 -7.39 3.16 -8.97
CA GLU A 50 -8.22 2.63 -10.05
C GLU A 50 -7.39 1.61 -10.83
N GLN A 51 -7.86 0.37 -10.91
CA GLN A 51 -7.20 -0.70 -11.67
C GLN A 51 -8.02 -1.05 -12.91
N GLU A 52 -7.34 -1.05 -14.05
CA GLU A 52 -7.84 -1.54 -15.35
C GLU A 52 -7.37 -2.98 -15.60
N HIS A 53 -7.99 -3.65 -16.58
CA HIS A 53 -7.53 -4.96 -17.05
C HIS A 53 -6.03 -4.94 -17.40
N GLY A 54 -5.30 -5.94 -16.91
CA GLY A 54 -3.87 -6.04 -17.12
C GLY A 54 -3.06 -5.07 -16.25
N GLN A 55 -3.63 -4.44 -15.22
CA GLN A 55 -2.89 -3.70 -14.19
C GLN A 55 -2.70 -4.50 -12.90
N THR A 56 -1.67 -4.13 -12.15
CA THR A 56 -1.23 -4.81 -10.94
C THR A 56 -0.89 -3.81 -9.83
N VAL A 57 -1.19 -4.17 -8.58
CA VAL A 57 -0.73 -3.45 -7.38
C VAL A 57 0.22 -4.32 -6.59
N HIS A 58 1.43 -3.83 -6.34
CA HIS A 58 2.39 -4.42 -5.41
C HIS A 58 2.34 -3.72 -4.06
N ILE A 59 2.42 -4.50 -2.98
CA ILE A 59 2.68 -4.03 -1.62
C ILE A 59 4.02 -4.61 -1.15
N GLY A 60 5.04 -3.75 -1.14
CA GLY A 60 6.42 -4.16 -1.04
C GLY A 60 6.77 -5.20 -2.12
N GLY A 61 7.75 -6.04 -1.82
CA GLY A 61 7.99 -7.29 -2.53
C GLY A 61 7.26 -8.48 -1.90
N LEU A 62 6.17 -8.27 -1.16
CA LEU A 62 5.50 -9.29 -0.34
C LEU A 62 4.18 -9.80 -0.91
N VAL A 63 3.41 -8.93 -1.58
CA VAL A 63 2.17 -9.33 -2.26
C VAL A 63 1.96 -8.53 -3.53
N ARG A 64 1.34 -9.17 -4.51
CA ARG A 64 0.90 -8.58 -5.77
C ARG A 64 -0.57 -8.95 -6.01
N LEU A 65 -1.38 -7.98 -6.45
CA LEU A 65 -2.77 -8.21 -6.88
C LEU A 65 -2.94 -7.78 -8.34
N ASP A 66 -3.22 -8.76 -9.20
CA ASP A 66 -3.40 -8.58 -10.64
C ASP A 66 -4.89 -8.57 -10.98
N LEU A 67 -5.34 -7.60 -11.77
CA LEU A 67 -6.68 -7.61 -12.36
C LEU A 67 -6.64 -8.35 -13.70
N VAL A 68 -7.05 -9.62 -13.67
CA VAL A 68 -6.99 -10.51 -14.84
C VAL A 68 -8.19 -10.31 -15.75
N GLN A 69 -9.40 -10.16 -15.21
CA GLN A 69 -10.58 -9.86 -16.01
C GLN A 69 -11.62 -9.13 -15.18
N ALA A 70 -12.41 -8.26 -15.80
CA ALA A 70 -13.57 -7.65 -15.19
C ALA A 70 -14.70 -7.49 -16.21
N SER A 71 -15.95 -7.52 -15.73
CA SER A 71 -17.14 -7.21 -16.53
C SER A 71 -17.33 -5.70 -16.76
N VAL A 72 -16.39 -4.91 -16.26
CA VAL A 72 -16.38 -3.44 -16.20
C VAL A 72 -14.98 -2.97 -16.56
N GLU A 73 -14.85 -1.72 -17.01
CA GLU A 73 -13.58 -1.16 -17.48
C GLU A 73 -12.54 -1.06 -16.36
N THR A 74 -12.97 -0.58 -15.19
CA THR A 74 -12.08 -0.34 -14.04
C THR A 74 -12.66 -0.92 -12.75
N ILE A 75 -11.83 -1.14 -11.74
CA ILE A 75 -12.24 -1.38 -10.35
C ILE A 75 -11.50 -0.47 -9.38
N TYR A 76 -12.12 -0.21 -8.23
CA TYR A 76 -11.46 0.52 -7.14
C TYR A 76 -10.86 -0.45 -6.15
N VAL A 77 -9.57 -0.27 -5.89
CA VAL A 77 -8.83 -1.06 -4.91
C VAL A 77 -8.26 -0.14 -3.86
N THR A 78 -8.74 -0.30 -2.62
CA THR A 78 -8.19 0.39 -1.47
C THR A 78 -7.20 -0.51 -0.76
N VAL A 79 -5.94 -0.11 -0.74
CA VAL A 79 -4.88 -0.80 -0.02
C VAL A 79 -4.85 -0.32 1.42
N TRP A 80 -4.91 -1.28 2.34
CA TRP A 80 -4.77 -1.10 3.76
C TRP A 80 -3.49 -1.73 4.23
N ALA A 81 -2.44 -0.94 4.44
CA ALA A 81 -1.13 -1.42 4.86
C ALA A 81 -0.38 -0.36 5.69
N SER A 82 0.75 -0.76 6.29
CA SER A 82 1.61 0.16 7.04
C SER A 82 2.14 1.30 6.14
N PRO A 83 2.23 2.55 6.65
CA PRO A 83 2.81 3.68 5.93
C PRO A 83 4.26 3.48 5.47
N SER A 84 4.95 2.56 6.11
CA SER A 84 6.36 2.26 5.86
C SER A 84 6.57 1.22 4.75
N VAL A 85 5.49 0.78 4.09
CA VAL A 85 5.55 -0.17 2.99
C VAL A 85 5.43 0.57 1.66
N SER A 86 6.33 0.27 0.72
CA SER A 86 6.23 0.79 -0.65
C SER A 86 5.03 0.21 -1.37
N LEU A 87 4.41 1.00 -2.23
CA LEU A 87 3.31 0.58 -3.09
C LEU A 87 3.67 0.88 -4.54
N HIS A 88 3.23 0.03 -5.46
CA HIS A 88 3.40 0.29 -6.89
C HIS A 88 2.21 -0.20 -7.70
N LEU A 89 1.56 0.73 -8.41
CA LEU A 89 0.57 0.41 -9.44
C LEU A 89 1.23 0.50 -10.81
N GLY A 90 1.15 -0.57 -11.59
CA GLY A 90 1.67 -0.61 -12.95
C GLY A 90 1.00 -1.68 -13.80
N LYS A 91 1.59 -1.97 -14.96
CA LYS A 91 1.11 -3.02 -15.85
C LYS A 91 1.58 -4.41 -15.41
N THR A 92 0.71 -5.40 -15.56
CA THR A 92 0.94 -6.80 -15.21
C THR A 92 2.06 -7.41 -16.05
N GLU A 93 2.18 -7.01 -17.32
CA GLU A 93 3.26 -7.48 -18.22
C GLU A 93 4.68 -7.21 -17.67
N ASN A 94 4.84 -6.18 -16.83
CA ASN A 94 6.12 -5.79 -16.23
C ASN A 94 6.25 -6.25 -14.77
N ALA A 95 5.24 -6.94 -14.23
CA ALA A 95 5.12 -7.21 -12.80
C ALA A 95 6.22 -8.13 -12.28
N ASP A 96 6.51 -9.21 -13.00
CA ASP A 96 7.54 -10.17 -12.60
C ASP A 96 8.93 -9.55 -12.69
N GLU A 97 9.21 -8.79 -13.75
CA GLU A 97 10.47 -8.06 -13.90
C GLU A 97 10.66 -7.06 -12.75
N LEU A 98 9.64 -6.25 -12.46
CA LEU A 98 9.70 -5.29 -11.36
C LEU A 98 9.99 -5.99 -10.03
N LYS A 99 9.29 -7.09 -9.72
CA LYS A 99 9.53 -7.87 -8.50
C LYS A 99 10.95 -8.42 -8.46
N ASN A 100 11.40 -9.05 -9.55
CA ASN A 100 12.70 -9.74 -9.57
C ASN A 100 13.87 -8.76 -9.47
N ASN A 101 13.75 -7.58 -10.08
CA ASN A 101 14.81 -6.59 -10.12
C ASN A 101 14.79 -5.62 -8.94
N HIS A 102 13.64 -5.45 -8.27
CA HIS A 102 13.48 -4.39 -7.27
C HIS A 102 12.94 -4.83 -5.90
N ALA A 103 12.57 -6.09 -5.69
CA ALA A 103 12.32 -6.61 -4.33
C ALA A 103 13.57 -6.42 -3.47
N GLY A 104 13.43 -5.95 -2.23
CA GLY A 104 14.60 -5.68 -1.39
C GLY A 104 15.27 -4.33 -1.65
N VAL A 105 14.94 -3.64 -2.74
CA VAL A 105 15.51 -2.34 -3.13
C VAL A 105 14.46 -1.24 -3.12
N ARG A 106 13.54 -1.25 -4.10
CA ARG A 106 12.44 -0.28 -4.17
C ARG A 106 11.15 -0.86 -3.62
N LEU A 107 10.90 -2.13 -3.91
CA LEU A 107 9.78 -2.91 -3.38
C LEU A 107 10.17 -3.44 -1.99
N GLN A 108 9.98 -2.59 -0.99
CA GLN A 108 10.29 -2.87 0.41
C GLN A 108 9.05 -2.77 1.29
N PRO A 109 8.88 -3.65 2.28
CA PRO A 109 9.72 -4.81 2.64
C PRO A 109 9.66 -5.94 1.59
N PRO A 110 10.57 -6.94 1.61
CA PRO A 110 11.71 -7.08 2.53
C PRO A 110 12.78 -5.98 2.33
N ILE A 111 13.66 -5.80 3.29
CA ILE A 111 14.77 -4.82 3.22
C ILE A 111 16.03 -5.62 2.91
N SER A 112 16.59 -5.44 1.71
CA SER A 112 17.71 -6.19 1.10
C SER A 112 17.33 -7.43 0.28
N MET A 113 18.18 -7.74 -0.71
CA MET A 113 18.10 -8.94 -1.55
C MET A 113 18.36 -10.23 -0.77
N GLU A 114 19.21 -10.18 0.26
CA GLU A 114 19.47 -11.33 1.14
C GLU A 114 18.17 -11.79 1.80
N ARG A 115 17.41 -10.83 2.35
CA ARG A 115 16.10 -11.13 2.94
C ARG A 115 15.09 -11.65 1.93
N VAL A 116 15.15 -11.23 0.66
CA VAL A 116 14.31 -11.79 -0.41
C VAL A 116 14.62 -13.27 -0.62
N SER A 117 15.90 -13.66 -0.57
CA SER A 117 16.34 -15.04 -0.82
C SER A 117 15.90 -16.05 0.26
N GLU A 118 15.61 -15.55 1.46
CA GLU A 118 15.08 -16.35 2.56
C GLU A 118 13.56 -16.58 2.47
N LEU A 119 12.88 -15.83 1.60
CA LEU A 119 11.44 -15.97 1.42
C LEU A 119 11.12 -17.22 0.61
N GLY A 120 9.96 -17.81 0.89
CA GLY A 120 9.55 -19.08 0.28
C GLY A 120 9.23 -18.98 -1.22
N GLN A 121 8.49 -19.96 -1.70
CA GLN A 121 8.02 -19.94 -3.09
C GLN A 121 6.97 -18.84 -3.29
N TRP A 122 7.07 -18.11 -4.40
CA TRP A 122 6.05 -17.15 -4.82
C TRP A 122 4.89 -17.91 -5.49
N LYS A 123 3.70 -17.85 -4.91
CA LYS A 123 2.53 -18.62 -5.36
C LYS A 123 1.34 -17.71 -5.61
N GLU A 124 0.59 -18.06 -6.65
CA GLU A 124 -0.68 -17.42 -6.99
C GLU A 124 -1.86 -18.04 -6.24
N ARG A 125 -2.89 -17.22 -6.05
CA ARG A 125 -4.22 -17.61 -5.59
C ARG A 125 -5.26 -16.81 -6.37
N GLU A 126 -6.21 -17.51 -6.96
CA GLU A 126 -7.35 -16.89 -7.62
C GLU A 126 -8.28 -16.25 -6.59
N VAL A 127 -8.79 -15.06 -6.92
CA VAL A 127 -9.79 -14.34 -6.14
C VAL A 127 -10.88 -13.87 -7.08
N LYS A 128 -12.14 -14.18 -6.75
CA LYS A 128 -13.31 -13.72 -7.50
C LYS A 128 -14.05 -12.68 -6.69
N ALA A 129 -14.22 -11.51 -7.27
CA ALA A 129 -14.94 -10.40 -6.66
C ALA A 129 -16.26 -10.14 -7.39
N ARG A 130 -17.30 -9.81 -6.62
CA ARG A 130 -18.59 -9.36 -7.14
C ARG A 130 -19.07 -8.19 -6.29
N GLY A 131 -19.53 -7.14 -6.95
CA GLY A 131 -20.09 -5.98 -6.27
C GLY A 131 -21.21 -5.33 -7.07
N THR A 132 -21.96 -4.46 -6.41
CA THR A 132 -23.13 -3.78 -6.99
C THR A 132 -22.96 -2.25 -7.04
N SER A 133 -21.86 -1.73 -6.48
CA SER A 133 -21.59 -0.30 -6.34
C SER A 133 -20.09 -0.01 -6.40
N TRP A 134 -19.75 1.18 -6.90
CA TRP A 134 -18.40 1.72 -6.86
C TRP A 134 -18.08 2.42 -5.54
N ASP A 135 -19.11 2.93 -4.88
CA ASP A 135 -18.99 3.78 -3.69
C ASP A 135 -18.98 2.98 -2.39
N VAL A 136 -19.34 1.69 -2.47
CA VAL A 136 -19.38 0.77 -1.34
C VAL A 136 -18.48 -0.42 -1.63
N LYS A 137 -17.57 -0.72 -0.70
CA LYS A 137 -16.70 -1.88 -0.79
C LYS A 137 -17.49 -3.18 -0.71
N SER A 138 -17.06 -4.16 -1.49
CA SER A 138 -17.75 -5.45 -1.69
C SER A 138 -17.08 -6.58 -0.91
N MET A 139 -15.76 -6.57 -0.82
CA MET A 139 -14.99 -7.56 -0.05
C MET A 139 -13.61 -7.04 0.33
N ASP A 140 -13.06 -7.63 1.40
CA ASP A 140 -11.64 -7.53 1.72
C ASP A 140 -10.91 -8.83 1.34
N VAL A 141 -9.76 -8.68 0.68
CA VAL A 141 -8.75 -9.73 0.47
C VAL A 141 -7.63 -9.52 1.48
N VAL A 142 -7.64 -10.30 2.56
CA VAL A 142 -6.75 -10.13 3.71
C VAL A 142 -5.50 -10.99 3.55
N VAL A 143 -4.34 -10.39 3.78
CA VAL A 143 -3.02 -11.03 3.76
C VAL A 143 -2.43 -10.96 5.17
N ALA A 144 -2.30 -12.12 5.81
CA ALA A 144 -1.92 -12.20 7.22
C ALA A 144 -0.58 -11.48 7.50
N GLY A 145 -0.58 -10.63 8.53
CA GLY A 145 0.60 -9.88 8.97
C GLY A 145 0.98 -8.66 8.14
N LEU A 146 0.30 -8.41 7.00
CA LEU A 146 0.60 -7.26 6.14
C LEU A 146 -0.54 -6.24 6.10
N GLY A 147 -1.78 -6.70 5.88
CA GLY A 147 -2.89 -5.81 5.60
C GLY A 147 -3.96 -6.45 4.71
N TRP A 148 -4.71 -5.64 3.98
CA TRP A 148 -5.72 -6.13 3.04
C TRP A 148 -5.94 -5.20 1.85
N PHE A 149 -6.54 -5.75 0.81
CA PHE A 149 -7.11 -5.00 -0.31
C PHE A 149 -8.63 -4.96 -0.11
N SER A 150 -9.24 -3.80 -0.19
CA SER A 150 -10.70 -3.65 -0.17
C SER A 150 -11.19 -3.28 -1.56
N LEU A 151 -12.09 -4.08 -2.13
CA LEU A 151 -12.49 -4.00 -3.54
C LEU A 151 -13.87 -3.35 -3.69
N GLY A 152 -13.96 -2.29 -4.50
CA GLY A 152 -15.21 -1.65 -4.92
C GLY A 152 -15.41 -1.81 -6.42
N LEU A 153 -16.52 -2.43 -6.82
CA LEU A 153 -16.87 -2.67 -8.23
C LEU A 153 -18.37 -2.82 -8.44
N LYS A 154 -18.85 -2.46 -9.64
CA LYS A 154 -20.23 -2.73 -10.08
C LYS A 154 -20.25 -3.81 -11.16
N GLY A 155 -20.02 -5.06 -10.76
CA GLY A 155 -19.91 -6.18 -11.67
C GLY A 155 -19.17 -7.35 -11.05
N GLU A 156 -18.49 -8.12 -11.91
CA GLU A 156 -17.67 -9.26 -11.55
C GLU A 156 -16.22 -9.01 -11.98
N ALA A 157 -15.26 -9.51 -11.20
CA ALA A 157 -13.84 -9.46 -11.54
C ALA A 157 -13.14 -10.75 -11.09
N ASP A 158 -12.26 -11.24 -11.96
CA ASP A 158 -11.30 -12.29 -11.66
C ASP A 158 -9.93 -11.64 -11.42
N LEU A 159 -9.39 -11.87 -10.24
CA LEU A 159 -8.10 -11.36 -9.80
C LEU A 159 -7.17 -12.53 -9.45
N VAL A 160 -5.88 -12.26 -9.50
CA VAL A 160 -4.86 -13.19 -9.01
C VAL A 160 -4.02 -12.48 -7.96
N LEU A 161 -4.02 -13.03 -6.75
CA LEU A 161 -3.17 -12.58 -5.66
C LEU A 161 -1.94 -13.47 -5.57
N TRP A 162 -0.76 -12.87 -5.67
CA TRP A 162 0.51 -13.56 -5.48
C TRP A 162 1.13 -13.19 -4.15
N THR A 163 1.60 -14.20 -3.41
CA THR A 163 2.38 -13.99 -2.20
C THR A 163 3.27 -15.21 -1.93
N TYR A 164 4.04 -15.18 -0.85
CA TYR A 164 4.90 -16.29 -0.46
C TYR A 164 4.12 -17.45 0.15
N ASP A 165 4.59 -18.66 -0.11
CA ASP A 165 4.02 -19.89 0.46
C ASP A 165 4.01 -19.84 1.99
N GLY A 166 2.96 -20.41 2.58
CA GLY A 166 2.75 -20.37 4.04
C GLY A 166 2.07 -19.09 4.56
N ILE A 167 1.92 -18.04 3.74
CA ILE A 167 1.13 -16.86 4.13
C ILE A 167 -0.37 -17.15 3.98
N GLN A 168 -1.11 -16.92 5.06
CA GLN A 168 -2.56 -17.09 5.06
C GLN A 168 -3.24 -15.93 4.33
N ILE A 169 -4.15 -16.29 3.43
CA ILE A 169 -5.04 -15.38 2.73
C ILE A 169 -6.48 -15.67 3.19
N THR A 170 -7.27 -14.63 3.43
CA THR A 170 -8.66 -14.77 3.86
C THR A 170 -9.53 -13.75 3.14
N LEU A 171 -10.67 -14.20 2.65
CA LEU A 171 -11.71 -13.33 2.10
C LEU A 171 -12.74 -13.05 3.20
N ARG A 172 -13.17 -11.81 3.34
CA ARG A 172 -14.18 -11.41 4.34
C ARG A 172 -15.04 -10.25 3.85
N GLU A 173 -16.09 -9.97 4.61
CA GLU A 173 -16.84 -8.72 4.49
C GLU A 173 -15.94 -7.51 4.80
N PRO A 174 -16.10 -6.38 4.08
CA PRO A 174 -15.26 -5.21 4.31
C PRO A 174 -15.43 -4.64 5.71
N LEU A 175 -14.31 -4.30 6.35
CA LEU A 175 -14.36 -3.57 7.62
C LEU A 175 -14.69 -2.08 7.45
N VAL A 176 -14.39 -1.53 6.27
CA VAL A 176 -14.69 -0.15 5.90
C VAL A 176 -15.43 -0.20 4.59
N LEU A 177 -16.69 0.23 4.63
CA LEU A 177 -17.56 0.22 3.47
C LEU A 177 -17.31 1.41 2.55
N ASP A 178 -16.91 2.54 3.13
CA ASP A 178 -16.78 3.79 2.41
C ASP A 178 -15.60 3.77 1.45
N ARG A 179 -15.82 4.40 0.30
CA ARG A 179 -14.78 4.73 -0.67
C ARG A 179 -13.85 5.82 -0.12
N ALA A 180 -12.58 5.78 -0.53
CA ALA A 180 -11.66 6.87 -0.19
C ALA A 180 -12.08 8.15 -0.92
N ALA A 181 -11.79 9.31 -0.33
CA ALA A 181 -12.19 10.59 -0.92
C ALA A 181 -11.29 11.00 -2.09
N SER A 182 -10.11 10.41 -2.18
CA SER A 182 -9.09 10.70 -3.19
C SER A 182 -8.52 9.41 -3.76
N ILE A 183 -8.39 9.39 -5.08
CA ILE A 183 -7.80 8.28 -5.83
C ILE A 183 -6.36 8.66 -6.18
N GLU A 184 -5.46 7.70 -5.98
CA GLU A 184 -4.05 7.81 -6.30
C GLU A 184 -3.79 7.47 -7.76
N ARG A 185 -2.87 8.20 -8.39
CA ARG A 185 -2.51 8.00 -9.81
C ARG A 185 -1.51 6.85 -9.96
N PRO A 186 -1.57 6.05 -11.04
CA PRO A 186 -0.59 5.01 -11.31
C PRO A 186 0.86 5.49 -11.13
N GLY A 187 1.70 4.63 -10.55
CA GLY A 187 3.08 4.97 -10.26
C GLY A 187 3.64 4.28 -9.03
N PHE A 188 4.86 4.71 -8.69
CA PHE A 188 5.62 4.19 -7.56
C PHE A 188 5.50 5.11 -6.35
N TRP A 189 5.05 4.57 -5.22
CA TRP A 189 4.93 5.31 -3.97
C TRP A 189 5.88 4.74 -2.91
N LEU A 190 6.74 5.62 -2.39
CA LEU A 190 7.71 5.28 -1.37
C LEU A 190 7.33 5.88 -0.02
N PRO A 191 7.66 5.19 1.09
CA PRO A 191 7.75 5.82 2.39
C PRO A 191 8.70 7.01 2.35
N LYS A 192 8.38 8.07 3.12
CA LYS A 192 9.15 9.32 3.14
C LYS A 192 10.65 9.09 3.41
N ALA A 193 10.98 8.24 4.38
CA ALA A 193 12.38 7.93 4.71
C ALA A 193 13.14 7.28 3.54
N ILE A 194 12.50 6.40 2.77
CA ILE A 194 13.12 5.77 1.60
C ILE A 194 13.24 6.79 0.46
N SER A 195 12.20 7.61 0.25
CA SER A 195 12.24 8.70 -0.74
C SER A 195 13.38 9.69 -0.46
N GLU A 196 13.59 10.05 0.81
CA GLU A 196 14.67 10.94 1.25
C GLU A 196 16.04 10.28 1.08
N ALA A 197 16.17 9.00 1.43
CA ALA A 197 17.41 8.25 1.24
C ALA A 197 17.83 8.18 -0.24
N ILE A 198 16.89 7.92 -1.16
CA ILE A 198 17.15 7.88 -2.60
C ILE A 198 17.47 9.28 -3.16
N ALA A 199 16.76 10.31 -2.70
CA ALA A 199 17.06 11.69 -3.08
C ALA A 199 18.49 12.09 -2.65
N ASN A 200 18.91 11.67 -1.46
CA ASN A 200 20.26 11.92 -0.96
C ASN A 200 21.31 11.10 -1.74
N SER A 201 21.07 9.82 -2.04
CA SER A 201 22.02 8.99 -2.79
C SER A 201 22.24 9.52 -4.20
N SER A 202 21.18 9.87 -4.93
CA SER A 202 21.28 10.47 -6.27
C SER A 202 21.99 11.81 -6.28
N LYS A 203 21.83 12.62 -5.22
CA LYS A 203 22.56 13.89 -5.05
C LYS A 203 24.05 13.66 -4.81
N LEU A 204 24.42 12.64 -4.02
CA LEU A 204 25.81 12.26 -3.76
C LEU A 204 26.47 11.71 -5.03
N GLU A 205 25.83 10.79 -5.75
CA GLU A 205 26.33 10.27 -7.05
C GLU A 205 26.53 11.41 -8.07
N GLY A 206 25.60 12.36 -8.12
CA GLY A 206 25.72 13.54 -8.98
C GLY A 206 26.83 14.50 -8.57
N GLN A 207 27.17 14.60 -7.27
CA GLN A 207 28.31 15.38 -6.78
C GLN A 207 29.64 14.67 -7.08
N GLU A 208 29.75 13.38 -6.81
CA GLU A 208 30.92 12.56 -7.13
C GLU A 208 31.21 12.56 -8.64
N ALA A 209 30.19 12.48 -9.49
CA ALA A 209 30.35 12.57 -10.94
C ALA A 209 30.91 13.94 -11.40
N ARG A 210 30.50 15.04 -10.75
CA ARG A 210 30.98 16.41 -11.05
C ARG A 210 32.41 16.65 -10.54
N GLU A 211 32.78 16.04 -9.42
CA GLU A 211 34.15 16.10 -8.89
C GLU A 211 35.12 15.23 -9.72
N LYS A 212 34.65 14.08 -10.22
CA LYS A 212 35.47 13.15 -11.01
C LYS A 212 35.63 13.58 -12.47
N TYR A 213 34.68 14.36 -12.99
CA TYR A 213 34.73 14.95 -14.33
C TYR A 213 34.40 16.45 -14.26
N PRO A 214 35.34 17.30 -13.82
CA PRO A 214 35.14 18.75 -13.84
C PRO A 214 34.95 19.20 -15.30
N SER A 215 33.89 19.95 -15.59
CA SER A 215 33.66 20.54 -16.91
C SER A 215 34.80 21.49 -17.29
N GLU A 216 35.28 21.42 -18.54
CA GLU A 216 36.43 22.17 -19.09
C GLU A 216 36.28 23.71 -19.10
N GLU A 217 35.21 24.27 -18.54
CA GLU A 217 34.89 25.71 -18.64
C GLU A 217 35.66 26.60 -17.62
N THR A 218 36.47 26.03 -16.72
CA THR A 218 37.21 26.79 -15.69
C THR A 218 38.70 27.03 -15.94
N MET A 219 39.24 26.70 -17.12
CA MET A 219 40.64 27.02 -17.47
C MET A 219 40.73 28.00 -18.64
N GLN A 220 40.49 29.29 -18.37
CA GLN A 220 41.11 30.36 -19.16
C GLN A 220 42.21 31.00 -18.32
N PRO A 221 43.50 30.76 -18.62
CA PRO A 221 44.57 31.51 -18.00
C PRO A 221 44.60 32.96 -18.52
N SER A 222 44.79 33.87 -17.58
CA SER A 222 45.01 35.32 -17.71
C SER A 222 46.21 35.69 -18.56
#